data_AF-A0A520MTP7-F1
#
_entry.id   AF-A0A520MTP7-F1
#
_cell.length_a   1.000
_cell.length_b   1.000
_cell.length_c   1.000
_cell.angle_alpha   90.00
_cell.angle_beta   90.00
_cell.angle_gamma   90.00
#
_symmetry.space_group_name_H-M   'P 1'
#
loop_
_entity.id
_entity.type
_entity.pdbx_description
1 polymer ?
#
loop_
_entity_poly.entity_id
_entity_poly.type
_entity_poly.pdbx_seq_one_letter_code
_entity_poly.pdbx_strand_id
1 'polypeptide(L)'
;YILNILLASQASFISFLDAYKASIFLRTFVLFNILIFVYHVIAGIRHMLMDFHLISETLSASNTSAKIAIILFLVIALLTILVLT
;
A
#
# COMPACT_ATOMS: atom_id res chain seq x y z
N TYR A 1 2.81 -16.04 -11.28
CA TYR A 1 1.89 -17.16 -11.03
C TYR A 1 0.50 -16.68 -10.62
N ILE A 2 0.33 -15.99 -9.47
CA ILE A 2 -0.99 -15.49 -9.02
C ILE A 2 -1.68 -14.59 -10.06
N LEU A 3 -0.96 -13.64 -10.65
CA LEU A 3 -1.49 -12.78 -11.70
C LEU A 3 -2.05 -13.56 -12.91
N ASN A 4 -1.39 -14.65 -13.30
CA ASN A 4 -1.86 -15.48 -14.42
C ASN A 4 -3.15 -16.20 -14.07
N ILE A 5 -3.31 -16.69 -12.84
CA ILE A 5 -4.56 -17.30 -12.34
C ILE A 5 -5.69 -16.29 -12.34
N LEU A 6 -5.43 -15.05 -11.93
CA LEU A 6 -6.43 -13.98 -11.88
C LEU A 6 -6.93 -13.60 -13.28
N LEU A 7 -6.07 -13.68 -14.30
CA LEU A 7 -6.38 -13.25 -15.67
C LEU A 7 -6.78 -14.40 -16.62
N ALA A 8 -6.64 -15.66 -16.20
CA ALA A 8 -6.84 -16.81 -17.09
C ALA A 8 -8.30 -16.99 -17.54
N SER A 9 -9.27 -16.81 -16.64
CA SER A 9 -10.71 -16.88 -16.94
C SER A 9 -11.55 -16.43 -15.75
N GLN A 10 -12.84 -16.18 -15.97
CA GLN A 10 -13.80 -15.90 -14.90
C GLN A 10 -13.85 -17.02 -13.83
N ALA A 11 -13.83 -18.28 -14.26
CA ALA A 11 -13.85 -19.42 -13.33
C ALA A 11 -12.59 -19.45 -12.45
N SER A 12 -11.41 -19.23 -13.05
CA SER A 12 -10.14 -19.15 -12.33
C SER A 12 -10.12 -18.00 -11.31
N PHE A 13 -10.67 -16.84 -11.69
CA PHE A 13 -10.80 -15.70 -10.78
C PHE A 13 -11.71 -16.00 -9.59
N ILE A 14 -12.87 -16.63 -9.81
CA ILE A 14 -13.79 -17.04 -8.74
C ILE A 14 -13.11 -18.05 -7.80
N SER A 15 -12.43 -19.07 -8.34
CA SER A 15 -11.69 -20.03 -7.52
C SER A 15 -10.60 -19.37 -6.66
N PHE A 16 -9.92 -18.34 -7.19
CA PHE A 16 -8.98 -17.57 -6.40
C PHE A 16 -9.68 -16.78 -5.28
N LEU A 17 -10.83 -16.15 -5.56
CA LEU A 17 -11.58 -15.42 -4.54
C LEU A 17 -12.06 -16.33 -3.41
N ASP A 18 -12.45 -17.56 -3.71
CA ASP A 18 -12.84 -18.53 -2.69
C ASP A 18 -11.64 -18.94 -1.82
N ALA A 19 -10.48 -19.19 -2.44
CA ALA A 19 -9.23 -19.43 -1.71
C ALA A 19 -8.81 -18.22 -0.86
N TYR A 20 -8.98 -17.01 -1.38
CA TYR A 20 -8.72 -15.76 -0.67
C TYR A 20 -9.63 -15.64 0.56
N LYS A 21 -10.94 -15.87 0.43
CA LYS A 21 -11.88 -15.80 1.56
C LYS A 21 -11.62 -16.88 2.61
N ALA A 22 -11.22 -18.08 2.17
CA ALA A 22 -10.99 -19.21 3.07
C ALA A 22 -9.67 -19.13 3.85
N SER A 23 -8.65 -18.43 3.32
CA SER A 23 -7.31 -18.43 3.90
C SER A 23 -6.93 -17.07 4.52
N ILE A 24 -6.84 -17.04 5.85
CA ILE A 24 -6.33 -15.86 6.58
C ILE A 24 -4.90 -15.51 6.17
N PHE A 25 -4.08 -16.51 5.85
CA PHE A 25 -2.70 -16.30 5.37
C PHE A 25 -2.70 -15.55 4.03
N LEU A 26 -3.53 -15.97 3.08
CA LEU A 26 -3.61 -15.33 1.76
C LEU A 26 -4.16 -13.89 1.87
N ARG A 27 -5.17 -13.67 2.72
CA ARG A 27 -5.68 -12.31 3.02
C ARG A 27 -4.61 -11.40 3.60
N THR A 28 -3.90 -11.90 4.60
CA THR A 28 -2.85 -11.16 5.29
C THR A 28 -1.69 -10.85 4.34
N PHE A 29 -1.32 -11.80 3.49
CA PHE A 29 -0.32 -11.60 2.43
C PHE A 29 -0.72 -10.47 1.48
N VAL A 30 -1.96 -10.47 0.97
CA VAL A 30 -2.46 -9.40 0.09
C VAL A 30 -2.49 -8.06 0.82
N LEU A 31 -2.97 -8.02 2.07
CA LEU A 31 -3.00 -6.82 2.90
C LEU A 31 -1.61 -6.20 3.07
N PHE A 32 -0.59 -6.99 3.41
CA PHE A 32 0.77 -6.47 3.56
C PHE A 32 1.33 -5.90 2.26
N ASN A 33 1.06 -6.55 1.11
CA ASN A 33 1.47 -6.01 -0.19
C ASN A 33 0.85 -4.63 -0.46
N ILE A 34 -0.44 -4.46 -0.14
CA ILE A 34 -1.13 -3.17 -0.28
C ILE A 34 -0.50 -2.14 0.65
N LEU A 35 -0.27 -2.46 1.92
CA LEU A 35 0.30 -1.53 2.90
C LEU A 35 1.71 -1.07 2.50
N ILE A 36 2.57 -1.99 2.08
CA ILE A 36 3.93 -1.65 1.59
C ILE A 36 3.85 -0.71 0.39
N PHE A 37 2.96 -1.02 -0.56
CA PHE A 37 2.78 -0.20 -1.75
C PHE A 37 2.28 1.21 -1.41
N VAL A 38 1.29 1.33 -0.51
CA VAL A 38 0.77 2.63 -0.04
C VAL A 38 1.88 3.48 0.58
N TYR A 39 2.68 2.90 1.48
CA TYR A 39 3.81 3.63 2.07
C TYR A 39 4.83 4.06 1.01
N HIS A 40 5.14 3.17 0.06
CA HIS A 40 6.06 3.47 -1.03
C HIS A 40 5.59 4.64 -1.90
N VAL A 41 4.29 4.68 -2.23
CA VAL A 41 3.70 5.81 -2.98
C VAL A 41 3.77 7.10 -2.18
N ILE A 42 3.44 7.10 -0.88
CA ILE A 42 3.53 8.29 -0.03
C ILE A 42 4.98 8.79 0.05
N ALA A 43 5.94 7.90 0.26
CA ALA A 43 7.35 8.23 0.28
C ALA A 43 7.83 8.77 -1.09
N GLY A 44 7.39 8.14 -2.18
CA GLY A 44 7.67 8.58 -3.55
C GLY A 44 7.16 9.99 -3.83
N ILE A 45 5.91 10.31 -3.43
CA ILE A 45 5.36 11.66 -3.52
C ILE A 45 6.21 12.64 -2.71
N ARG A 46 6.58 12.27 -1.47
CA ARG A 46 7.47 13.11 -0.64
C ARG A 46 8.80 13.42 -1.34
N HIS A 47 9.40 12.44 -2.01
CA HIS A 47 10.61 12.65 -2.80
C HIS A 47 10.37 13.62 -3.96
N MET A 48 9.31 13.41 -4.74
CA MET A 48 8.95 14.32 -5.84
C MET A 48 8.68 15.76 -5.36
N LEU A 49 8.11 15.94 -4.17
CA LEU A 49 7.92 17.27 -3.58
C LEU A 49 9.25 17.96 -3.22
N MET A 50 10.27 17.20 -2.84
CA MET A 50 11.63 17.73 -2.65
C MET A 50 12.27 18.06 -3.99
N ASP A 51 12.16 17.17 -4.99
CA ASP A 51 12.71 17.37 -6.34
C ASP A 51 12.13 18.63 -7.02
N PHE A 52 10.84 18.92 -6.80
CA PHE A 52 10.17 20.14 -7.29
C PHE A 52 10.37 21.36 -6.38
N HIS A 53 11.23 21.26 -5.36
CA HIS A 53 11.54 22.34 -4.43
C HIS A 53 10.32 22.89 -3.66
N LEU A 54 9.24 22.09 -3.58
CA LEU A 54 8.04 22.40 -2.79
C LEU A 54 8.27 22.13 -1.29
N ILE A 55 9.19 21.23 -0.98
CA ILE A 55 9.72 21.00 0.37
C ILE A 55 11.21 21.36 0.33
N SER A 56 11.68 22.16 1.29
CA SER A 56 13.09 22.51 1.38
C SER A 56 13.97 21.30 1.72
N GLU A 57 15.16 21.24 1.13
CA GLU A 57 16.13 20.15 1.35
C GLU A 57 16.97 20.35 2.62
N THR A 58 16.34 20.83 3.69
CA THR A 58 16.99 20.98 5.00
C THR A 58 16.73 19.75 5.86
N LEU A 59 17.61 19.46 6.82
CA LEU A 59 17.41 18.36 7.76
C LEU A 59 16.09 18.49 8.54
N SER A 60 15.73 19.70 8.94
CA SER A 60 14.48 19.98 9.67
C SER A 60 13.23 19.71 8.82
N ALA A 61 13.22 20.17 7.57
CA ALA A 61 12.11 19.94 6.64
C ALA A 61 12.01 18.46 6.22
N SER A 62 13.15 17.78 6.05
CA SER A 62 13.20 16.34 5.79
C SER A 62 12.62 15.52 6.94
N ASN A 63 12.96 15.85 8.19
CA ASN A 63 12.42 15.19 9.39
C ASN A 63 10.91 15.47 9.55
N THR A 64 10.48 16.72 9.36
CA THR A 64 9.08 17.11 9.46
C THR A 64 8.23 16.40 8.40
N SER A 65 8.66 16.41 7.14
CA SER A 65 7.97 15.72 6.04
C SER A 65 7.92 14.20 6.24
N ALA A 66 8.96 13.59 6.82
CA ALA A 66 8.96 12.16 7.14
C ALA A 66 7.90 11.81 8.21
N LYS A 67 7.79 12.62 9.27
CA LYS A 67 6.75 12.43 10.30
C LYS A 67 5.35 12.53 9.70
N ILE A 68 5.12 13.53 8.84
CA ILE A 68 3.84 13.70 8.14
C ILE A 68 3.54 12.47 7.27
N ALA A 69 4.52 11.97 6.50
CA ALA A 69 4.37 10.77 5.67
C ALA A 69 3.99 9.54 6.49
N ILE A 70 4.61 9.33 7.66
CA ILE A 70 4.28 8.22 8.56
C ILE A 70 2.86 8.36 9.12
N ILE A 71 2.47 9.56 9.57
CA ILE A 71 1.11 9.79 10.09
C ILE A 71 0.07 9.53 9.00
N LEU A 72 0.30 10.05 7.79
CA LEU A 72 -0.58 9.81 6.64
C LEU A 72 -0.68 8.32 6.30
N PHE A 73 0.45 7.62 6.30
CA PHE A 73 0.49 6.17 6.10
C PHE A 73 -0.33 5.44 7.16
N LEU A 74 -0.20 5.78 8.45
CA LEU A 74 -0.97 5.15 9.52
C LEU A 74 -2.48 5.34 9.34
N VAL A 75 -2.92 6.55 8.97
CA VAL A 75 -4.34 6.82 8.70
C VAL A 75 -4.85 5.96 7.54
N ILE A 76 -4.13 5.92 6.41
CA ILE A 76 -4.53 5.13 5.25
C ILE A 76 -4.46 3.62 5.54
N ALA A 77 -3.46 3.18 6.30
CA ALA A 77 -3.31 1.80 6.71
C ALA A 77 -4.51 1.34 7.56
N LEU A 78 -4.93 2.15 8.54
CA LEU A 78 -6.11 1.87 9.35
C LEU A 78 -7.39 1.77 8.51
N LEU A 79 -7.60 2.72 7.59
CA LEU A 79 -8.74 2.67 6.66
C LEU A 79 -8.70 1.44 5.75
N THR A 80 -7.51 1.09 5.25
CA THR A 80 -7.29 -0.08 4.38
C THR A 80 -7.61 -1.38 5.13
N ILE A 81 -7.13 -1.51 6.36
CA ILE A 81 -7.43 -2.65 7.22
C ILE A 81 -8.94 -2.73 7.43
N LEU A 82 -9.60 -1.64 7.83
CA LEU A 82 -11.04 -1.60 8.08
C LEU A 82 -11.89 -2.06 6.88
N VAL A 83 -11.46 -1.74 5.66
CA VAL A 83 -12.18 -2.13 4.42
C VAL A 83 -11.93 -3.59 4.03
N LEU A 84 -10.76 -4.15 4.36
CA LEU A 84 -10.32 -5.49 3.93
C LEU A 84 -10.52 -6.58 5.00
N THR A 85 -10.74 -6.21 6.26
CA THR A 85 -11.08 -7.12 7.36
C THR A 85 -12.53 -7.53 7.32
#